data_AF-A0A1I5SEE9-F1
#
_entry.id   AF-A0A1I5SEE9-F1
#
_cell.length_a   1.000
_cell.length_b   1.000
_cell.length_c   1.000
_cell.angle_alpha   90.00
_cell.angle_beta   90.00
_cell.angle_gamma   90.00
#
_symmetry.space_group_name_H-M   'P 1'
#
loop_
_entity.id
_entity.type
_entity.pdbx_description
1 polymer ?
#
loop_
_entity_poly.entity_id
_entity_poly.type
_entity_poly.pdbx_seq_one_letter_code
_entity_poly.pdbx_strand_id
1 'polypeptide(L)'
;MHLRRELGRRLGALALTAAALAATAPGTGAADTAGGAGTAGVAHRPGWRLVAAEGFGRPLHVDAAPWVRDPLGPNSPWAVDAFDDDGAAFRAMSDPDFSAQLATLDIYRKRVAFGERGWLTAEIAAVDSDRDGRPDSNPGLSTVHVPGHGRAARIDQPSWDAGVLIRPTRPLPPRYRVEMTLRAIDFGGTRDGSFSYDGKFNGYRPTGCKTSYPWTFTGALPGTARCDYPDVTRFNGFYYLTILDHANPAPHGNPGIHYRRKVIMDGYYTATQNPYGTCNPATGQIYGTPDSSANGVNAIFARGDRFRNNNVSNEYYFKTACGEFDGTKPFGPDGRYRGILTSAELQPELLPAAEYRFAVERDGSGYTIEMSGPFRFVGQTTLRFRHEFVEDGRPIWHHNNTPDAYGGEFDTSLTSTGPSGEYRTEHTWPAGSAYPDTFIIGDPHLNFYEGSAVVDDIRLYVPRR
;
A
#
# COMPACT_ATOMS: atom_id res chain seq x y z
N MET A 1 -38.91 -6.34 -45.20
CA MET A 1 -40.07 -5.79 -45.94
C MET A 1 -41.31 -5.96 -45.06
N HIS A 2 -41.58 -5.03 -44.14
CA HIS A 2 -42.92 -4.89 -43.56
C HIS A 2 -43.10 -3.46 -43.04
N LEU A 3 -44.24 -2.92 -43.45
CA LEU A 3 -44.70 -1.55 -43.39
C LEU A 3 -45.54 -1.35 -42.12
N ARG A 4 -45.55 -0.09 -41.63
CA ARG A 4 -46.66 0.61 -40.96
C ARG A 4 -46.97 0.17 -39.52
N ARG A 5 -47.39 1.03 -38.59
CA ARG A 5 -47.96 2.39 -38.66
C ARG A 5 -47.90 3.03 -37.28
N GLU A 6 -47.62 4.33 -37.23
CA GLU A 6 -47.95 5.21 -36.10
C GLU A 6 -49.47 5.45 -35.97
N LEU A 7 -49.92 5.71 -34.73
CA LEU A 7 -51.08 6.51 -34.28
C LEU A 7 -51.23 6.22 -32.77
N GLY A 8 -51.43 7.13 -31.82
CA GLY A 8 -51.72 8.55 -31.82
C GLY A 8 -52.13 8.92 -30.37
N ARG A 9 -51.89 10.18 -30.01
CA ARG A 9 -52.14 10.88 -28.73
C ARG A 9 -53.52 10.67 -28.07
N ARG A 10 -53.56 10.79 -26.73
CA ARG A 10 -54.40 11.73 -25.91
C ARG A 10 -54.10 11.49 -24.41
N LEU A 11 -53.54 12.48 -23.69
CA LEU A 11 -54.21 13.51 -22.86
C LEU A 11 -54.91 12.96 -21.60
N GLY A 12 -54.40 13.36 -20.44
CA GLY A 12 -55.05 13.25 -19.13
C GLY A 12 -54.25 14.01 -18.06
N ALA A 13 -54.61 15.26 -17.82
CA ALA A 13 -54.14 16.06 -16.68
C ALA A 13 -55.14 15.94 -15.53
N LEU A 14 -54.67 15.95 -14.28
CA LEU A 14 -55.48 16.33 -13.12
C LEU A 14 -54.60 16.84 -11.96
N ALA A 15 -55.19 17.74 -11.20
CA ALA A 15 -54.58 18.84 -10.49
C ALA A 15 -54.21 18.56 -9.02
N LEU A 16 -53.40 19.49 -8.52
CA LEU A 16 -53.07 19.83 -7.14
C LEU A 16 -54.21 19.72 -6.11
N THR A 17 -53.82 19.41 -4.87
CA THR A 17 -54.33 20.13 -3.69
C THR A 17 -53.25 20.20 -2.61
N ALA A 18 -52.95 21.43 -2.18
CA ALA A 18 -52.13 21.76 -1.03
C ALA A 18 -53.05 22.21 0.11
N ALA A 19 -52.69 21.88 1.35
CA ALA A 19 -53.16 22.60 2.54
C ALA A 19 -52.07 22.52 3.62
N ALA A 20 -51.46 23.66 3.88
CA ALA A 20 -50.62 23.94 5.04
C ALA A 20 -51.50 24.48 6.18
N LEU A 21 -51.11 24.20 7.43
CA LEU A 21 -51.41 25.06 8.58
C LEU A 21 -50.24 24.97 9.56
N ALA A 22 -49.73 26.16 9.90
CA ALA A 22 -48.57 26.44 10.72
C ALA A 22 -48.97 26.87 12.14
N ALA A 23 -48.02 26.73 13.09
CA ALA A 23 -47.78 27.56 14.29
C ALA A 23 -47.03 26.69 15.33
N THR A 24 -46.03 27.09 16.10
CA THR A 24 -45.28 28.34 16.35
C THR A 24 -44.10 27.94 17.24
N ALA A 25 -42.88 28.40 16.94
CA ALA A 25 -41.75 28.47 17.88
C ALA A 25 -41.92 29.75 18.75
N PRO A 26 -41.22 29.96 19.90
CA PRO A 26 -39.76 29.78 20.03
C PRO A 26 -39.25 29.26 21.39
N GLY A 27 -38.11 28.58 21.35
CA GLY A 27 -37.28 28.27 22.52
C GLY A 27 -35.82 28.45 22.17
N THR A 28 -35.30 29.63 22.43
CA THR A 28 -33.90 30.04 22.26
C THR A 28 -32.98 29.22 23.16
N GLY A 29 -32.17 28.36 22.56
CA GLY A 29 -31.00 27.75 23.19
C GLY A 29 -29.79 28.00 22.31
N ALA A 30 -29.14 29.15 22.51
CA ALA A 30 -27.80 29.39 22.01
C ALA A 30 -26.85 28.44 22.76
N ALA A 31 -26.24 27.50 22.03
CA ALA A 31 -25.08 26.75 22.50
C ALA A 31 -23.91 27.16 21.60
N ASP A 32 -22.90 27.71 22.26
CA ASP A 32 -21.79 28.42 21.67
C ASP A 32 -21.02 27.62 20.62
N THR A 33 -20.86 28.27 19.47
CA THR A 33 -19.79 28.01 18.52
C THR A 33 -18.55 28.75 19.00
N ALA A 34 -17.66 28.02 19.67
CA ALA A 34 -16.25 28.36 19.77
C ALA A 34 -15.47 27.12 19.30
N GLY A 35 -14.76 27.13 18.18
CA GLY A 35 -13.81 28.18 17.81
C GLY A 35 -12.51 27.94 18.56
N GLY A 36 -11.85 26.83 18.26
CA GLY A 36 -10.57 26.46 18.85
C GLY A 36 -9.80 25.56 17.89
N ALA A 37 -9.02 26.17 17.01
CA ALA A 37 -7.92 25.53 16.31
C ALA A 37 -6.88 25.09 17.36
N GLY A 38 -7.09 23.92 17.93
CA GLY A 38 -6.17 23.27 18.86
C GLY A 38 -5.30 22.28 18.08
N THR A 39 -3.99 22.44 18.19
CA THR A 39 -2.99 21.41 17.90
C THR A 39 -3.56 20.02 18.20
N ALA A 40 -3.61 19.13 17.20
CA ALA A 40 -4.07 17.76 17.36
C ALA A 40 -3.34 17.12 18.55
N GLY A 41 -4.03 17.07 19.70
CA GLY A 41 -3.45 16.61 20.94
C GLY A 41 -2.93 15.20 20.74
N VAL A 42 -1.70 14.95 21.20
CA VAL A 42 -1.16 13.59 21.32
C VAL A 42 -2.14 12.81 22.18
N ALA A 43 -2.99 11.98 21.56
CA ALA A 43 -3.89 11.12 22.29
C ALA A 43 -3.02 10.24 23.21
N HIS A 44 -3.15 10.46 24.52
CA HIS A 44 -2.38 9.74 25.51
C HIS A 44 -2.78 8.26 25.47
N ARG A 45 -1.95 7.41 24.86
CA ARG A 45 -2.13 5.95 24.89
C ARG A 45 -1.51 5.38 26.16
N PRO A 46 -2.30 4.79 27.08
CA PRO A 46 -1.77 4.10 28.24
C PRO A 46 -0.72 3.06 27.81
N GLY A 47 0.41 3.00 28.52
CA GLY A 47 1.51 2.06 28.22
C GLY A 47 2.48 2.47 27.11
N TRP A 48 2.20 3.52 26.32
CA TRP A 48 3.07 3.98 25.22
C TRP A 48 3.61 5.39 25.46
N ARG A 49 4.85 5.64 25.05
CA ARG A 49 5.55 6.93 25.11
C ARG A 49 5.94 7.36 23.70
N LEU A 50 5.51 8.53 23.27
CA LEU A 50 5.94 9.15 22.01
C LEU A 50 7.45 9.46 22.08
N VAL A 51 8.19 9.04 21.05
CA VAL A 51 9.65 9.28 20.95
C VAL A 51 10.06 10.01 19.68
N ALA A 52 9.23 10.00 18.65
CA ALA A 52 9.38 10.82 17.46
C ALA A 52 8.01 11.12 16.84
N ALA A 53 7.90 12.29 16.22
CA ALA A 53 6.73 12.68 15.43
C ALA A 53 7.19 13.57 14.26
N GLU A 54 6.48 13.48 13.15
CA GLU A 54 6.60 14.42 12.03
C GLU A 54 5.19 14.81 11.60
N GLY A 55 4.88 16.10 11.68
CA GLY A 55 3.60 16.68 11.27
C GLY A 55 3.73 17.70 10.15
N PHE A 56 4.86 17.71 9.44
CA PHE A 56 5.15 18.50 8.23
C PHE A 56 4.98 20.02 8.37
N GLY A 57 5.03 20.54 9.61
CA GLY A 57 5.01 21.97 9.87
C GLY A 57 6.23 22.71 9.30
N ARG A 58 7.34 21.99 9.09
CA ARG A 58 8.53 22.50 8.39
C ARG A 58 8.47 22.10 6.91
N PRO A 59 8.78 23.01 5.96
CA PRO A 59 8.88 22.67 4.55
C PRO A 59 9.84 21.49 4.31
N LEU A 60 9.41 20.56 3.47
CA LEU A 60 10.25 19.49 2.94
C LEU A 60 11.11 20.02 1.79
N HIS A 61 12.36 19.57 1.72
CA HIS A 61 13.31 19.91 0.66
C HIS A 61 13.69 18.69 -0.19
N VAL A 62 12.85 17.65 -0.20
CA VAL A 62 13.13 16.38 -0.89
C VAL A 62 13.19 16.58 -2.40
N ASP A 63 12.23 17.32 -2.97
CA ASP A 63 12.14 17.52 -4.42
C ASP A 63 13.35 18.29 -4.99
N ALA A 64 13.95 19.17 -4.17
CA ALA A 64 15.13 19.94 -4.52
C ALA A 64 16.43 19.13 -4.50
N ALA A 65 16.44 17.93 -3.91
CA ALA A 65 17.61 17.07 -3.93
C ALA A 65 17.91 16.62 -5.38
N PRO A 66 19.19 16.58 -5.78
CA PRO A 66 19.57 16.16 -7.11
C PRO A 66 19.25 14.67 -7.31
N TRP A 67 18.88 14.33 -8.53
CA TRP A 67 18.82 12.94 -8.97
C TRP A 67 20.22 12.34 -9.02
N VAL A 68 20.36 11.11 -8.52
CA VAL A 68 21.58 10.31 -8.63
C VAL A 68 21.24 9.05 -9.40
N ARG A 69 21.98 8.77 -10.47
CA ARG A 69 21.87 7.50 -11.19
C ARG A 69 22.27 6.37 -10.26
N ASP A 70 21.41 5.37 -10.12
CA ASP A 70 21.73 4.14 -9.40
C ASP A 70 22.81 3.38 -10.18
N PRO A 71 23.98 3.10 -9.58
CA PRO A 71 25.01 2.30 -10.25
C PRO A 71 24.58 0.85 -10.46
N LEU A 72 23.52 0.40 -9.78
CA LEU A 72 23.12 -1.01 -9.63
C LEU A 72 24.24 -1.86 -8.99
N GLY A 73 23.96 -3.14 -8.78
CA GLY A 73 24.89 -4.11 -8.24
C GLY A 73 25.12 -3.98 -6.74
N PRO A 74 26.00 -4.84 -6.17
CA PRO A 74 26.13 -5.02 -4.72
C PRO A 74 26.69 -3.81 -3.97
N ASN A 75 27.30 -2.86 -4.68
CA ASN A 75 27.83 -1.62 -4.09
C ASN A 75 26.82 -0.46 -4.16
N SER A 76 25.65 -0.67 -4.78
CA SER A 76 24.60 0.35 -4.79
C SER A 76 24.14 0.67 -3.36
N PRO A 77 23.94 1.95 -3.02
CA PRO A 77 23.31 2.34 -1.74
C PRO A 77 21.89 1.80 -1.56
N TRP A 78 21.29 1.28 -2.63
CA TRP A 78 19.95 0.69 -2.66
C TRP A 78 19.95 -0.82 -2.85
N ALA A 79 21.12 -1.46 -2.92
CA ALA A 79 21.20 -2.91 -2.91
C ALA A 79 20.55 -3.48 -1.64
N VAL A 80 19.80 -4.57 -1.80
CA VAL A 80 19.15 -5.28 -0.69
C VAL A 80 19.60 -6.73 -0.69
N ASP A 81 19.35 -7.46 -1.77
CA ASP A 81 19.58 -8.90 -1.87
C ASP A 81 19.38 -9.41 -3.32
N ALA A 82 19.29 -10.74 -3.49
CA ALA A 82 19.12 -11.38 -4.79
C ALA A 82 17.85 -10.98 -5.58
N PHE A 83 16.85 -10.37 -4.93
CA PHE A 83 15.59 -9.93 -5.53
C PHE A 83 15.45 -8.40 -5.63
N ASP A 84 16.53 -7.63 -5.49
CA ASP A 84 16.54 -6.20 -5.85
C ASP A 84 16.63 -5.99 -7.38
N ASP A 85 16.75 -4.74 -7.86
CA ASP A 85 16.49 -4.37 -9.26
C ASP A 85 17.36 -5.07 -10.30
N ASP A 86 18.58 -5.48 -9.92
CA ASP A 86 19.51 -6.21 -10.78
C ASP A 86 20.05 -7.49 -10.10
N GLY A 87 19.31 -7.96 -9.09
CA GLY A 87 19.71 -9.03 -8.20
C GLY A 87 19.96 -10.36 -8.89
N ALA A 88 20.78 -11.18 -8.23
CA ALA A 88 21.24 -12.48 -8.76
C ALA A 88 20.10 -13.44 -9.12
N ALA A 89 18.94 -13.34 -8.47
CA ALA A 89 17.79 -14.20 -8.76
C ALA A 89 17.23 -13.94 -10.16
N PHE A 90 17.07 -12.67 -10.54
CA PHE A 90 16.53 -12.33 -11.86
C PHE A 90 17.47 -12.72 -12.99
N ARG A 91 18.78 -12.51 -12.78
CA ARG A 91 19.83 -12.97 -13.70
C ARG A 91 19.79 -14.49 -13.88
N ALA A 92 19.78 -15.25 -12.79
CA ALA A 92 19.72 -16.71 -12.84
C ALA A 92 18.43 -17.25 -13.47
N MET A 93 17.28 -16.61 -13.23
CA MET A 93 15.98 -17.02 -13.77
C MET A 93 15.81 -16.74 -15.27
N SER A 94 16.42 -15.68 -15.79
CA SER A 94 16.01 -15.11 -17.08
C SER A 94 17.13 -14.44 -17.92
N ASP A 95 18.40 -14.60 -17.57
CA ASP A 95 19.47 -14.19 -18.48
C ASP A 95 19.54 -15.11 -19.72
N PRO A 96 19.88 -14.55 -20.90
CA PRO A 96 20.39 -13.18 -21.12
C PRO A 96 19.31 -12.09 -21.24
N ASP A 97 18.02 -12.44 -21.33
CA ASP A 97 16.95 -11.47 -21.60
C ASP A 97 16.84 -10.40 -20.52
N PHE A 98 16.96 -10.77 -19.24
CA PHE A 98 16.87 -9.81 -18.14
C PHE A 98 18.00 -8.77 -18.18
N SER A 99 19.24 -9.21 -18.26
CA SER A 99 20.38 -8.30 -18.40
C SER A 99 20.29 -7.42 -19.65
N ALA A 100 19.81 -7.96 -20.79
CA ALA A 100 19.64 -7.19 -22.01
C ALA A 100 18.57 -6.11 -21.87
N GLN A 101 17.45 -6.43 -21.22
CA GLN A 101 16.32 -5.50 -21.00
C GLN A 101 16.64 -4.44 -19.94
N LEU A 102 17.28 -4.83 -18.83
CA LEU A 102 17.71 -3.87 -17.82
C LEU A 102 18.74 -2.88 -18.38
N ALA A 103 19.57 -3.31 -19.33
CA ALA A 103 20.52 -2.43 -20.02
C ALA A 103 19.87 -1.37 -20.94
N THR A 104 18.56 -1.43 -21.19
CA THR A 104 17.86 -0.42 -22.01
C THR A 104 17.34 0.76 -21.21
N LEU A 105 17.49 0.76 -19.88
CA LEU A 105 17.01 1.84 -19.01
C LEU A 105 18.06 2.21 -17.97
N ASP A 106 17.88 3.39 -17.37
CA ASP A 106 18.61 3.82 -16.18
C ASP A 106 17.60 4.10 -15.05
N ILE A 107 18.01 3.88 -13.80
CA ILE A 107 17.20 4.21 -12.61
C ILE A 107 17.85 5.39 -11.91
N TYR A 108 17.08 6.44 -11.64
CA TYR A 108 17.52 7.59 -10.87
C TYR A 108 16.83 7.61 -9.52
N ARG A 109 17.57 8.01 -8.49
CA ARG A 109 17.10 7.98 -7.11
C ARG A 109 17.40 9.25 -6.34
N LYS A 110 16.56 9.52 -5.33
CA LYS A 110 16.82 10.49 -4.26
C LYS A 110 16.67 9.80 -2.91
N ARG A 111 17.58 10.11 -2.00
CA ARG A 111 17.53 9.70 -0.59
C ARG A 111 17.72 10.93 0.28
N VAL A 112 16.67 11.32 1.00
CA VAL A 112 16.68 12.57 1.78
C VAL A 112 16.17 12.32 3.18
N ALA A 113 17.04 12.52 4.18
CA ALA A 113 16.64 12.47 5.58
C ALA A 113 15.87 13.74 5.96
N PHE A 114 14.78 13.60 6.73
CA PHE A 114 13.96 14.70 7.20
C PHE A 114 13.34 14.39 8.57
N GLY A 115 12.62 15.37 9.10
CA GLY A 115 12.04 15.33 10.43
C GLY A 115 13.04 15.62 11.54
N GLU A 116 12.56 15.63 12.79
CA GLU A 116 13.40 15.95 13.94
C GLU A 116 14.60 15.00 14.00
N ARG A 117 15.83 15.54 14.01
CA ARG A 117 17.08 14.75 13.99
C ARG A 117 17.19 13.76 12.81
N GLY A 118 16.47 14.00 11.71
CA GLY A 118 16.52 13.15 10.53
C GLY A 118 16.06 11.73 10.81
N TRP A 119 14.97 11.55 11.56
CA TRP A 119 14.49 10.21 11.93
C TRP A 119 13.71 9.51 10.81
N LEU A 120 13.28 10.27 9.79
CA LEU A 120 12.64 9.76 8.58
C LEU A 120 13.54 9.95 7.35
N THR A 121 13.36 9.09 6.36
CA THR A 121 13.99 9.20 5.06
C THR A 121 12.94 9.07 3.96
N ALA A 122 12.97 10.00 3.02
CA ALA A 122 12.26 9.88 1.76
C ALA A 122 13.16 9.12 0.78
N GLU A 123 12.62 8.07 0.18
CA GLU A 123 13.25 7.32 -0.91
C GLU A 123 12.38 7.49 -2.14
N ILE A 124 12.99 8.00 -3.19
CA ILE A 124 12.31 8.28 -4.47
C ILE A 124 13.13 7.62 -5.55
N ALA A 125 12.44 7.00 -6.51
CA ALA A 125 13.06 6.46 -7.70
C ALA A 125 12.21 6.76 -8.93
N ALA A 126 12.86 6.90 -10.08
CA ALA A 126 12.22 7.10 -11.38
C ALA A 126 13.08 6.49 -12.48
N VAL A 127 12.43 5.90 -13.47
CA VAL A 127 13.10 5.32 -14.65
C VAL A 127 13.39 6.40 -15.70
N ASP A 128 14.56 6.27 -16.33
CA ASP A 128 14.98 6.93 -17.57
C ASP A 128 14.98 5.84 -18.65
N SER A 129 13.94 5.80 -19.47
CA SER A 129 13.68 4.69 -20.40
C SER A 129 14.39 4.81 -21.74
N ASP A 130 14.85 6.01 -22.11
CA ASP A 130 15.61 6.28 -23.33
C ASP A 130 17.10 6.56 -23.07
N ARG A 131 17.49 6.63 -21.79
CA ARG A 131 18.85 6.80 -21.30
C ARG A 131 19.46 8.15 -21.71
N ASP A 132 18.63 9.19 -21.77
CA ASP A 132 19.07 10.56 -22.09
C ASP A 132 19.84 11.23 -20.94
N GLY A 133 19.89 10.60 -19.76
CA GLY A 133 20.56 11.09 -18.57
C GLY A 133 19.63 11.76 -17.56
N ARG A 134 18.31 11.64 -17.73
CA ARG A 134 17.29 12.24 -16.85
C ARG A 134 16.10 11.28 -16.69
N PRO A 135 15.50 11.20 -15.49
CA PRO A 135 14.28 10.41 -15.33
C PRO A 135 13.11 10.99 -16.14
N ASP A 136 12.30 10.10 -16.71
CA ASP A 136 11.15 10.41 -17.58
C ASP A 136 9.98 11.06 -16.84
N SER A 137 9.99 10.94 -15.50
CA SER A 137 8.99 11.52 -14.62
C SER A 137 9.66 12.18 -13.41
N ASN A 138 8.93 13.09 -12.76
CA ASN A 138 9.41 13.80 -11.58
C ASN A 138 8.53 13.49 -10.36
N PRO A 139 8.59 12.26 -9.82
CA PRO A 139 7.94 11.93 -8.57
C PRO A 139 8.59 12.69 -7.39
N GLY A 140 7.81 12.91 -6.33
CA GLY A 140 8.19 13.85 -5.28
C GLY A 140 7.54 13.62 -3.93
N LEU A 141 8.15 14.23 -2.91
CA LEU A 141 7.61 14.39 -1.57
C LEU A 141 7.72 15.86 -1.16
N SER A 142 6.58 16.56 -1.19
CA SER A 142 6.52 18.00 -0.93
C SER A 142 5.58 18.34 0.22
N THR A 143 5.78 19.51 0.82
CA THR A 143 4.80 20.06 1.78
C THR A 143 3.67 20.74 1.03
N VAL A 144 2.44 20.38 1.35
CA VAL A 144 1.22 21.03 0.85
C VAL A 144 0.42 21.64 1.99
N HIS A 145 -0.48 22.57 1.67
CA HIS A 145 -1.46 23.07 2.61
C HIS A 145 -2.80 22.39 2.36
N VAL A 146 -3.33 21.74 3.39
CA VAL A 146 -4.66 21.13 3.39
C VAL A 146 -5.62 22.11 4.06
N PRO A 147 -6.63 22.64 3.35
CA PRO A 147 -7.60 23.57 3.91
C PRO A 147 -8.22 23.04 5.20
N GLY A 148 -8.18 23.83 6.27
CA GLY A 148 -8.72 23.44 7.59
C GLY A 148 -7.84 22.52 8.45
N HIS A 149 -6.76 21.95 7.90
CA HIS A 149 -5.90 20.99 8.62
C HIS A 149 -4.44 21.46 8.75
N GLY A 150 -3.98 22.39 7.90
CA GLY A 150 -2.63 22.95 8.00
C GLY A 150 -1.68 22.34 6.98
N ARG A 151 -0.43 22.10 7.37
CA ARG A 151 0.61 21.55 6.48
C ARG A 151 0.64 20.03 6.58
N ALA A 152 0.79 19.37 5.45
CA ALA A 152 0.92 17.91 5.32
C ALA A 152 1.97 17.58 4.25
N ALA A 153 2.37 16.31 4.16
CA ALA A 153 3.20 15.83 3.06
C ALA A 153 2.34 15.27 1.93
N ARG A 154 2.62 15.71 0.70
CA ARG A 154 2.09 15.10 -0.52
C ARG A 154 3.13 14.16 -1.10
N ILE A 155 2.76 12.89 -1.21
CA ILE A 155 3.39 11.92 -2.09
C ILE A 155 2.78 12.14 -3.47
N ASP A 156 3.62 12.45 -4.47
CA ASP A 156 3.19 12.64 -5.86
C ASP A 156 3.98 11.72 -6.78
N GLN A 157 3.28 10.86 -7.48
CA GLN A 157 3.85 9.86 -8.37
C GLN A 157 3.14 9.90 -9.72
N PRO A 158 3.61 10.73 -10.65
CA PRO A 158 2.91 11.01 -11.90
C PRO A 158 3.04 9.91 -12.96
N SER A 159 3.82 8.86 -12.70
CA SER A 159 4.05 7.73 -13.62
C SER A 159 4.16 6.41 -12.86
N TRP A 160 3.87 5.31 -13.55
CA TRP A 160 3.88 3.94 -13.05
C TRP A 160 5.29 3.34 -12.84
N ASP A 161 6.27 3.91 -13.55
CA ASP A 161 7.68 3.53 -13.55
C ASP A 161 8.53 4.40 -12.61
N ALA A 162 7.91 4.78 -11.51
CA ALA A 162 8.47 5.58 -10.43
C ALA A 162 7.97 5.03 -9.10
N GLY A 163 8.66 5.38 -8.02
CA GLY A 163 8.25 5.03 -6.66
C GLY A 163 8.59 6.13 -5.67
N VAL A 164 7.71 6.35 -4.69
CA VAL A 164 7.92 7.30 -3.59
C VAL A 164 7.51 6.63 -2.29
N LEU A 165 8.44 6.51 -1.35
CA LEU A 165 8.13 6.04 -0.01
C LEU A 165 8.79 6.86 1.09
N ILE A 166 8.15 6.88 2.24
CA ILE A 166 8.69 7.34 3.52
C ILE A 166 9.01 6.12 4.38
N ARG A 167 10.20 6.09 4.94
CA ARG A 167 10.66 5.07 5.89
C ARG A 167 11.35 5.71 7.09
N PRO A 168 11.56 5.01 8.22
CA PRO A 168 12.47 5.51 9.24
C PRO A 168 13.92 5.43 8.75
N THR A 169 14.75 6.35 9.21
CA THR A 169 16.17 6.39 8.86
C THR A 169 16.97 5.27 9.52
N ARG A 170 16.48 4.77 10.66
CA ARG A 170 17.04 3.63 11.40
C ARG A 170 15.96 2.58 11.60
N PRO A 171 16.34 1.29 11.71
CA PRO A 171 15.42 0.25 12.15
C PRO A 171 14.64 0.61 13.41
N LEU A 172 13.42 0.11 13.49
CA LEU A 172 12.54 0.29 14.62
C LEU A 172 13.09 -0.43 15.87
N PRO A 173 12.82 0.08 17.08
CA PRO A 173 13.23 -0.60 18.31
C PRO A 173 12.48 -1.93 18.45
N PRO A 174 12.93 -2.86 19.33
CA PRO A 174 12.31 -4.18 19.42
C PRO A 174 10.83 -4.20 19.80
N ARG A 175 10.35 -3.16 20.49
CA ARG A 175 8.94 -2.93 20.78
C ARG A 175 8.58 -1.53 20.39
N TYR A 176 7.57 -1.39 19.56
CA TYR A 176 7.18 -0.11 19.00
C TYR A 176 5.70 -0.07 18.70
N ARG A 177 5.21 1.15 18.54
CA ARG A 177 4.00 1.43 17.80
C ARG A 177 4.30 2.55 16.84
N VAL A 178 3.95 2.38 15.57
CA VAL A 178 4.01 3.44 14.59
C VAL A 178 2.61 3.75 14.09
N GLU A 179 2.32 5.03 13.89
CA GLU A 179 1.05 5.52 13.41
C GLU A 179 1.29 6.46 12.22
N MET A 180 0.39 6.48 11.25
CA MET A 180 0.30 7.52 10.25
C MET A 180 -1.16 7.90 9.99
N THR A 181 -1.39 9.17 9.64
CA THR A 181 -2.70 9.69 9.28
C THR A 181 -2.75 10.08 7.80
N LEU A 182 -3.76 9.57 7.08
CA LEU A 182 -4.06 9.83 5.67
C LEU A 182 -5.16 10.89 5.54
N ARG A 183 -4.95 11.88 4.65
CA ARG A 183 -5.84 13.01 4.39
C ARG A 183 -6.31 13.14 2.94
N ALA A 184 -5.68 12.44 2.01
CA ALA A 184 -6.15 12.35 0.63
C ALA A 184 -5.50 11.13 -0.03
N ILE A 185 -6.20 10.52 -0.99
CA ILE A 185 -5.66 9.43 -1.80
C ILE A 185 -6.27 9.42 -3.20
N ASP A 186 -5.40 9.32 -4.19
CA ASP A 186 -5.70 9.20 -5.61
C ASP A 186 -4.65 8.27 -6.24
N PHE A 187 -4.61 7.02 -5.75
CA PHE A 187 -3.82 5.91 -6.26
C PHE A 187 -4.74 4.84 -6.88
N GLY A 188 -5.88 5.24 -7.46
CA GLY A 188 -6.88 4.32 -8.02
C GLY A 188 -8.08 4.04 -7.12
N GLY A 189 -8.71 2.90 -7.37
CA GLY A 189 -10.06 2.56 -6.86
C GLY A 189 -11.16 3.32 -7.59
N THR A 190 -12.42 3.08 -7.25
CA THR A 190 -13.53 3.80 -7.91
C THR A 190 -13.76 5.18 -7.29
N ARG A 191 -14.27 6.12 -8.09
CA ARG A 191 -14.91 7.36 -7.65
C ARG A 191 -16.32 7.36 -8.20
N ASP A 192 -17.30 7.58 -7.34
CA ASP A 192 -18.73 7.51 -7.69
C ASP A 192 -19.12 6.22 -8.46
N GLY A 193 -18.52 5.09 -8.07
CA GLY A 193 -18.76 3.77 -8.69
C GLY A 193 -18.06 3.54 -10.03
N SER A 194 -17.21 4.45 -10.49
CA SER A 194 -16.46 4.34 -11.74
C SER A 194 -14.96 4.27 -11.51
N PHE A 195 -14.25 3.37 -12.22
CA PHE A 195 -12.79 3.41 -12.33
C PHE A 195 -12.31 4.56 -13.22
N SER A 196 -13.17 5.12 -14.06
CA SER A 196 -12.85 6.27 -14.90
C SER A 196 -13.32 7.56 -14.22
N TYR A 197 -12.38 8.42 -13.86
CA TYR A 197 -12.62 9.73 -13.22
C TYR A 197 -11.46 10.67 -13.54
N ASP A 198 -11.72 11.98 -13.60
CA ASP A 198 -10.69 13.02 -13.83
C ASP A 198 -9.79 12.77 -15.05
N GLY A 199 -10.34 12.14 -16.10
CA GLY A 199 -9.59 11.77 -17.30
C GLY A 199 -8.60 10.62 -17.12
N LYS A 200 -8.65 9.91 -15.99
CA LYS A 200 -7.83 8.74 -15.63
C LYS A 200 -8.66 7.45 -15.67
N PHE A 201 -7.98 6.31 -15.70
CA PHE A 201 -8.55 5.00 -15.45
C PHE A 201 -7.81 4.34 -14.28
N ASN A 202 -8.52 4.00 -13.21
CA ASN A 202 -7.97 3.43 -11.97
C ASN A 202 -6.76 4.23 -11.44
N GLY A 203 -6.81 5.57 -11.51
CA GLY A 203 -5.72 6.47 -11.10
C GLY A 203 -4.66 6.73 -12.19
N TYR A 204 -4.57 5.89 -13.23
CA TYR A 204 -3.61 6.05 -14.32
C TYR A 204 -4.08 7.07 -15.36
N ARG A 205 -3.18 7.96 -15.76
CA ARG A 205 -3.35 8.79 -16.97
C ARG A 205 -3.36 7.91 -18.23
N PRO A 206 -4.15 8.23 -19.26
CA PRO A 206 -4.29 7.42 -20.48
C PRO A 206 -3.16 7.70 -21.48
N THR A 207 -1.92 7.50 -21.08
CA THR A 207 -0.72 7.82 -21.87
C THR A 207 0.25 6.66 -21.91
N GLY A 208 0.72 6.32 -23.11
CA GLY A 208 1.73 5.29 -23.32
C GLY A 208 1.28 3.88 -22.91
N CYS A 209 2.18 2.91 -23.07
CA CYS A 209 2.01 1.59 -22.47
C CYS A 209 2.50 1.62 -21.01
N LYS A 210 1.73 0.99 -20.10
CA LYS A 210 2.08 0.91 -18.68
C LYS A 210 2.17 -0.56 -18.31
N THR A 211 3.36 -1.04 -17.99
CA THR A 211 3.61 -2.47 -17.95
C THR A 211 4.44 -2.87 -16.74
N SER A 212 4.59 -4.15 -16.45
CA SER A 212 5.47 -4.63 -15.37
C SER A 212 6.94 -4.78 -15.80
N TYR A 213 7.35 -4.11 -16.88
CA TYR A 213 8.69 -4.26 -17.45
C TYR A 213 9.83 -3.84 -16.51
N PRO A 214 10.97 -4.56 -16.48
CA PRO A 214 11.18 -5.96 -16.88
C PRO A 214 10.93 -6.95 -15.71
N TRP A 215 10.48 -6.47 -14.55
CA TRP A 215 10.39 -7.25 -13.31
C TRP A 215 9.05 -7.99 -13.15
N THR A 216 8.98 -9.22 -13.64
CA THR A 216 7.91 -10.18 -13.30
C THR A 216 8.35 -11.15 -12.21
N PHE A 217 7.40 -11.88 -11.60
CA PHE A 217 7.70 -12.93 -10.62
C PHE A 217 8.54 -14.11 -11.17
N THR A 218 8.74 -14.18 -12.47
CA THR A 218 9.57 -15.18 -13.15
C THR A 218 10.80 -14.57 -13.83
N GLY A 219 11.09 -13.28 -13.60
CA GLY A 219 12.14 -12.54 -14.33
C GLY A 219 11.65 -11.92 -15.64
N ALA A 220 12.57 -11.58 -16.54
CA ALA A 220 12.22 -11.00 -17.83
C ALA A 220 11.54 -12.02 -18.75
N LEU A 221 10.59 -11.56 -19.56
CA LEU A 221 9.91 -12.32 -20.59
C LEU A 221 10.75 -12.34 -21.88
N PRO A 222 11.18 -13.52 -22.37
CA PRO A 222 11.98 -13.65 -23.58
C PRO A 222 11.31 -13.06 -24.81
N GLY A 223 12.10 -12.38 -25.65
CA GLY A 223 11.62 -11.83 -26.93
C GLY A 223 10.45 -10.83 -26.83
N THR A 224 10.19 -10.29 -25.63
CA THR A 224 9.05 -9.42 -25.36
C THR A 224 9.50 -7.98 -25.22
N ALA A 225 8.90 -7.07 -26.01
CA ALA A 225 9.19 -5.64 -25.91
C ALA A 225 8.46 -5.01 -24.71
N ARG A 226 8.91 -3.83 -24.26
CA ARG A 226 8.35 -3.15 -23.07
C ARG A 226 6.83 -3.00 -23.08
N CYS A 227 6.24 -2.66 -24.22
CA CYS A 227 4.79 -2.48 -24.34
C CYS A 227 3.98 -3.78 -24.46
N ASP A 228 4.65 -4.92 -24.64
CA ASP A 228 4.02 -6.24 -24.72
C ASP A 228 4.03 -6.96 -23.36
N TYR A 229 4.65 -6.36 -22.34
CA TYR A 229 4.57 -6.84 -20.96
C TYR A 229 3.16 -6.67 -20.39
N PRO A 230 2.80 -7.41 -19.31
CA PRO A 230 1.50 -7.30 -18.68
C PRO A 230 1.14 -5.86 -18.32
N ASP A 231 -0.03 -5.42 -18.77
CA ASP A 231 -0.61 -4.11 -18.47
C ASP A 231 -0.95 -3.98 -16.98
N VAL A 232 -0.41 -2.94 -16.34
CA VAL A 232 -0.60 -2.67 -14.91
C VAL A 232 -1.77 -1.74 -14.61
N THR A 233 -2.38 -1.10 -15.62
CA THR A 233 -3.47 -0.11 -15.41
C THR A 233 -4.70 -0.68 -14.71
N ARG A 234 -4.85 -2.01 -14.72
CA ARG A 234 -5.91 -2.73 -14.03
C ARG A 234 -5.64 -2.92 -12.54
N PHE A 235 -4.46 -2.58 -12.04
CA PHE A 235 -4.01 -2.86 -10.68
C PHE A 235 -3.23 -1.67 -10.12
N ASN A 236 -3.91 -0.84 -9.32
CA ASN A 236 -3.26 0.27 -8.63
C ASN A 236 -3.24 0.03 -7.11
N GLY A 237 -2.56 0.86 -6.35
CA GLY A 237 -2.45 0.64 -4.92
C GLY A 237 -1.61 1.66 -4.18
N PHE A 238 -1.59 1.51 -2.86
CA PHE A 238 -0.82 2.37 -1.97
C PHE A 238 -0.53 1.62 -0.67
N TYR A 239 0.72 1.61 -0.22
CA TYR A 239 1.09 1.02 1.05
C TYR A 239 0.85 2.07 2.13
N TYR A 240 -0.27 1.94 2.85
CA TYR A 240 -0.55 2.81 3.98
C TYR A 240 0.55 2.65 5.02
N LEU A 241 0.72 1.44 5.57
CA LEU A 241 1.75 1.16 6.57
C LEU A 241 2.15 -0.31 6.57
N THR A 242 3.32 -0.60 6.04
CA THR A 242 3.80 -1.98 5.91
C THR A 242 5.16 -2.14 6.60
N ILE A 243 5.35 -3.25 7.31
CA ILE A 243 6.61 -3.59 7.98
C ILE A 243 7.41 -4.55 7.10
N LEU A 244 8.66 -4.19 6.85
CA LEU A 244 9.64 -4.97 6.11
C LEU A 244 10.69 -5.57 7.05
N ASP A 245 11.45 -6.53 6.53
CA ASP A 245 12.45 -7.36 7.22
C ASP A 245 13.91 -6.91 7.06
N HIS A 246 14.13 -5.72 6.50
CA HIS A 246 15.47 -5.18 6.26
C HIS A 246 15.55 -3.68 6.58
N ALA A 247 16.77 -3.19 6.77
CA ALA A 247 17.04 -1.84 7.25
C ALA A 247 16.99 -0.74 6.18
N ASN A 248 16.99 -1.11 4.89
CA ASN A 248 17.17 -0.19 3.77
C ASN A 248 16.06 -0.27 2.70
N PRO A 249 14.76 -0.10 3.04
CA PRO A 249 13.72 -0.03 2.03
C PRO A 249 13.92 1.12 1.06
N ALA A 250 13.65 0.86 -0.22
CA ALA A 250 13.51 1.84 -1.27
C ALA A 250 12.59 1.28 -2.36
N PRO A 251 12.14 2.09 -3.32
CA PRO A 251 11.38 1.55 -4.43
C PRO A 251 12.24 0.59 -5.27
N HIS A 252 11.69 -0.58 -5.60
CA HIS A 252 12.32 -1.61 -6.42
C HIS A 252 11.32 -2.23 -7.39
N GLY A 253 11.77 -3.06 -8.33
CA GLY A 253 10.89 -3.90 -9.13
C GLY A 253 9.87 -4.66 -8.27
N ASN A 254 8.61 -4.71 -8.72
CA ASN A 254 7.47 -5.21 -7.92
C ASN A 254 7.75 -6.51 -7.13
N PRO A 255 8.32 -7.60 -7.71
CA PRO A 255 8.49 -8.86 -6.99
C PRO A 255 9.34 -8.77 -5.71
N GLY A 256 10.39 -7.94 -5.69
CA GLY A 256 11.39 -7.93 -4.61
C GLY A 256 10.80 -7.63 -3.24
N ILE A 257 9.92 -6.62 -3.16
CA ILE A 257 9.28 -6.30 -1.87
C ILE A 257 8.30 -7.39 -1.43
N HIS A 258 7.73 -8.19 -2.34
CA HIS A 258 6.79 -9.24 -1.94
C HIS A 258 7.45 -10.35 -1.12
N TYR A 259 8.78 -10.47 -1.20
CA TYR A 259 9.61 -11.38 -0.41
C TYR A 259 9.98 -10.81 0.98
N ARG A 260 9.81 -9.50 1.18
CA ARG A 260 10.38 -8.75 2.33
C ARG A 260 9.35 -8.24 3.32
N ARG A 261 8.05 -8.46 3.06
CA ARG A 261 6.96 -7.96 3.91
C ARG A 261 6.65 -8.92 5.04
N LYS A 262 6.51 -8.40 6.26
CA LYS A 262 6.04 -9.13 7.45
C LYS A 262 4.56 -8.86 7.74
N VAL A 263 4.23 -7.58 7.77
CA VAL A 263 2.90 -7.05 8.14
C VAL A 263 2.51 -6.04 7.08
N ILE A 264 1.35 -6.23 6.46
CA ILE A 264 0.96 -5.46 5.27
C ILE A 264 -0.36 -4.76 5.56
N MET A 265 -0.32 -3.44 5.38
CA MET A 265 -1.51 -2.62 5.31
C MET A 265 -1.43 -1.74 4.06
N ASP A 266 -2.05 -2.22 2.99
CA ASP A 266 -2.05 -1.60 1.67
C ASP A 266 -3.46 -1.54 1.09
N GLY A 267 -3.60 -0.73 0.04
CA GLY A 267 -4.70 -0.82 -0.90
C GLY A 267 -4.24 -1.56 -2.14
N TYR A 268 -5.06 -2.50 -2.60
CA TYR A 268 -4.85 -3.18 -3.89
C TYR A 268 -6.14 -3.07 -4.72
N TYR A 269 -6.15 -2.12 -5.64
CA TYR A 269 -7.35 -1.69 -6.36
C TYR A 269 -7.37 -2.29 -7.76
N THR A 270 -8.15 -3.36 -7.89
CA THR A 270 -8.23 -4.17 -9.10
C THR A 270 -9.49 -3.84 -9.90
N ALA A 271 -9.31 -3.40 -11.15
CA ALA A 271 -10.36 -3.20 -12.14
C ALA A 271 -10.61 -4.45 -13.01
N THR A 272 -10.17 -5.61 -12.55
CA THR A 272 -10.29 -6.91 -13.21
C THR A 272 -11.27 -7.82 -12.47
N GLN A 273 -11.97 -8.68 -13.21
CA GLN A 273 -12.77 -9.78 -12.63
C GLN A 273 -11.83 -10.81 -11.98
N ASN A 274 -11.99 -11.02 -10.68
CA ASN A 274 -11.16 -11.94 -9.90
C ASN A 274 -12.01 -12.60 -8.81
N PRO A 275 -11.55 -13.73 -8.25
CA PRO A 275 -12.25 -14.41 -7.16
C PRO A 275 -11.91 -13.81 -5.78
N TYR A 276 -11.41 -12.57 -5.70
CA TYR A 276 -11.04 -11.96 -4.42
C TYR A 276 -12.28 -11.55 -3.63
N GLY A 277 -12.16 -11.60 -2.31
CA GLY A 277 -13.23 -11.25 -1.38
C GLY A 277 -13.01 -9.87 -0.75
N THR A 278 -14.10 -9.25 -0.32
CA THR A 278 -14.08 -8.07 0.54
C THR A 278 -14.98 -8.32 1.74
N CYS A 279 -14.48 -8.04 2.94
CA CYS A 279 -15.25 -8.12 4.16
C CYS A 279 -16.19 -6.91 4.29
N ASN A 280 -17.45 -7.15 4.61
CA ASN A 280 -18.36 -6.13 5.14
C ASN A 280 -18.31 -6.17 6.67
N PRO A 281 -17.64 -5.21 7.35
CA PRO A 281 -17.45 -5.27 8.80
C PRO A 281 -18.75 -5.10 9.60
N ALA A 282 -19.82 -4.57 8.99
CA ALA A 282 -21.11 -4.38 9.66
C ALA A 282 -21.88 -5.68 9.80
N THR A 283 -21.77 -6.57 8.80
CA THR A 283 -22.53 -7.82 8.75
C THR A 283 -21.68 -9.05 9.03
N GLY A 284 -20.34 -8.93 8.99
CA GLY A 284 -19.42 -10.05 9.09
C GLY A 284 -19.41 -10.96 7.86
N GLN A 285 -19.98 -10.52 6.74
CA GLN A 285 -20.08 -11.30 5.50
C GLN A 285 -19.03 -10.88 4.47
N ILE A 286 -18.53 -11.85 3.70
CA ILE A 286 -17.63 -11.63 2.57
C ILE A 286 -18.43 -11.56 1.27
N TYR A 287 -18.18 -10.52 0.48
CA TYR A 287 -18.74 -10.34 -0.86
C TYR A 287 -17.63 -10.20 -1.92
N GLY A 288 -18.00 -10.25 -3.20
CA GLY A 288 -17.03 -10.23 -4.29
C GLY A 288 -16.40 -8.85 -4.49
N THR A 289 -15.11 -8.83 -4.81
CA THR A 289 -14.40 -7.58 -5.15
C THR A 289 -15.04 -6.80 -6.33
N PRO A 290 -15.65 -7.44 -7.35
CA PRO A 290 -16.40 -6.70 -8.38
C PRO A 290 -17.58 -5.87 -7.85
N ASP A 291 -18.14 -6.20 -6.68
CA ASP A 291 -19.24 -5.45 -6.04
C ASP A 291 -18.73 -4.41 -5.02
N SER A 292 -17.41 -4.31 -4.86
CA SER A 292 -16.72 -3.40 -3.95
C SER A 292 -16.57 -2.00 -4.55
N SER A 293 -16.25 -1.00 -3.72
CA SER A 293 -15.80 0.32 -4.19
C SER A 293 -14.38 0.28 -4.75
N ALA A 294 -13.70 -0.86 -4.65
CA ALA A 294 -12.30 -1.05 -4.97
C ALA A 294 -11.36 -0.05 -4.28
N ASN A 295 -11.79 0.60 -3.19
CA ASN A 295 -10.95 1.44 -2.34
C ASN A 295 -10.61 0.67 -1.04
N GLY A 296 -10.12 -0.56 -1.20
CA GLY A 296 -9.89 -1.48 -0.09
C GLY A 296 -8.69 -1.13 0.79
N VAL A 297 -8.74 -1.55 2.05
CA VAL A 297 -7.58 -1.70 2.92
C VAL A 297 -7.44 -3.17 3.28
N ASN A 298 -6.29 -3.73 2.97
CA ASN A 298 -5.92 -5.06 3.41
C ASN A 298 -5.25 -4.97 4.79
N ALA A 299 -5.53 -5.92 5.68
CA ALA A 299 -4.75 -6.17 6.90
C ALA A 299 -4.25 -7.61 6.86
N ILE A 300 -2.98 -7.76 6.48
CA ILE A 300 -2.38 -9.05 6.16
C ILE A 300 -1.15 -9.28 7.03
N PHE A 301 -1.00 -10.51 7.50
CA PHE A 301 0.25 -11.02 8.06
C PHE A 301 0.86 -12.01 7.05
N ALA A 302 2.12 -11.81 6.66
CA ALA A 302 2.80 -12.67 5.70
C ALA A 302 3.22 -13.99 6.35
N ARG A 303 2.90 -15.11 5.71
CA ARG A 303 3.24 -16.45 6.17
C ARG A 303 4.73 -16.71 6.01
N GLY A 304 5.39 -17.15 7.07
CA GLY A 304 6.80 -17.56 6.99
C GLY A 304 7.03 -19.00 6.52
N ASP A 305 5.98 -19.83 6.48
CA ASP A 305 6.07 -21.26 6.18
C ASP A 305 5.55 -21.65 4.78
N ARG A 306 4.92 -20.71 4.06
CA ARG A 306 4.32 -20.94 2.75
C ARG A 306 4.53 -19.75 1.82
N PHE A 307 4.83 -20.07 0.58
CA PHE A 307 5.14 -19.12 -0.48
C PHE A 307 4.26 -19.36 -1.70
N ARG A 308 4.18 -18.35 -2.55
CA ARG A 308 3.41 -18.29 -3.80
C ARG A 308 4.18 -17.46 -4.83
N ASN A 309 3.63 -17.34 -6.04
CA ASN A 309 4.22 -16.55 -7.13
C ASN A 309 5.70 -16.86 -7.33
N ASN A 310 6.00 -18.12 -7.68
CA ASN A 310 7.35 -18.60 -7.91
C ASN A 310 8.30 -18.51 -6.69
N ASN A 311 7.73 -18.64 -5.49
CA ASN A 311 8.41 -18.52 -4.21
C ASN A 311 9.07 -17.16 -3.93
N VAL A 312 8.73 -16.13 -4.71
CA VAL A 312 9.20 -14.75 -4.50
C VAL A 312 8.22 -13.96 -3.59
N SER A 313 7.06 -14.53 -3.29
CA SER A 313 6.07 -13.92 -2.39
C SER A 313 5.62 -14.91 -1.32
N ASN A 314 5.35 -14.42 -0.11
CA ASN A 314 4.71 -15.21 0.93
C ASN A 314 3.21 -15.40 0.63
N GLU A 315 2.65 -16.52 1.11
CA GLU A 315 1.20 -16.62 1.28
C GLU A 315 0.74 -15.83 2.51
N TYR A 316 -0.57 -15.65 2.71
CA TYR A 316 -1.09 -14.69 3.68
C TYR A 316 -1.97 -15.31 4.78
N TYR A 317 -1.97 -14.66 5.95
CA TYR A 317 -3.05 -14.72 6.92
C TYR A 317 -3.88 -13.43 6.82
N PHE A 318 -5.18 -13.60 6.63
CA PHE A 318 -6.13 -12.50 6.64
C PHE A 318 -6.87 -12.51 7.97
N LYS A 319 -6.77 -11.42 8.72
CA LYS A 319 -7.59 -11.21 9.91
C LYS A 319 -8.48 -10.01 9.67
N THR A 320 -9.79 -10.23 9.69
CA THR A 320 -10.80 -9.24 9.34
C THR A 320 -11.96 -9.29 10.33
N ALA A 321 -12.87 -8.31 10.27
CA ALA A 321 -14.12 -8.38 11.04
C ALA A 321 -15.02 -9.56 10.62
N CYS A 322 -14.78 -10.16 9.45
CA CYS A 322 -15.50 -11.32 8.94
C CYS A 322 -14.88 -12.66 9.38
N GLY A 323 -13.78 -12.62 10.15
CA GLY A 323 -13.07 -13.79 10.64
C GLY A 323 -11.60 -13.86 10.21
N GLU A 324 -10.98 -15.00 10.51
CA GLU A 324 -9.58 -15.31 10.23
C GLU A 324 -9.48 -16.36 9.14
N PHE A 325 -8.64 -16.10 8.14
CA PHE A 325 -8.53 -16.94 6.95
C PHE A 325 -7.08 -17.23 6.58
N ASP A 326 -6.84 -18.47 6.19
CA ASP A 326 -5.58 -18.92 5.60
C ASP A 326 -5.64 -18.73 4.08
N GLY A 327 -4.73 -17.94 3.51
CA GLY A 327 -4.64 -17.66 2.08
C GLY A 327 -4.43 -18.89 1.19
N THR A 328 -3.99 -20.03 1.73
CA THR A 328 -3.92 -21.29 0.96
C THR A 328 -5.30 -21.93 0.72
N LYS A 329 -6.34 -21.44 1.39
CA LYS A 329 -7.68 -22.02 1.36
C LYS A 329 -8.68 -21.01 0.78
N PRO A 330 -9.74 -21.48 0.09
CA PRO A 330 -10.85 -20.62 -0.24
C PRO A 330 -11.53 -20.08 1.03
N PHE A 331 -12.14 -18.90 0.93
CA PHE A 331 -12.84 -18.22 2.02
C PHE A 331 -14.24 -17.72 1.61
N GLY A 332 -15.05 -17.37 2.61
CA GLY A 332 -16.46 -17.00 2.48
C GLY A 332 -17.40 -18.20 2.33
N PRO A 333 -18.72 -17.95 2.19
CA PRO A 333 -19.72 -18.99 1.99
C PRO A 333 -19.34 -19.88 0.81
N ASP A 334 -19.40 -21.20 1.01
CA ASP A 334 -19.12 -22.23 0.00
C ASP A 334 -17.72 -22.18 -0.63
N GLY A 335 -16.76 -21.45 -0.04
CA GLY A 335 -15.41 -21.34 -0.58
C GLY A 335 -15.34 -20.58 -1.91
N ARG A 336 -16.25 -19.62 -2.12
CA ARG A 336 -16.36 -18.86 -3.38
C ARG A 336 -15.15 -17.96 -3.67
N TYR A 337 -14.51 -17.46 -2.63
CA TYR A 337 -13.42 -16.49 -2.77
C TYR A 337 -12.06 -17.12 -2.46
N ARG A 338 -10.99 -16.59 -3.06
CA ARG A 338 -9.60 -17.02 -2.84
C ARG A 338 -8.65 -15.88 -3.21
N GLY A 339 -7.37 -15.98 -2.90
CA GLY A 339 -6.39 -14.95 -3.24
C GLY A 339 -6.37 -13.84 -2.21
N ILE A 340 -6.85 -12.63 -2.54
CA ILE A 340 -6.85 -11.47 -1.62
C ILE A 340 -8.19 -11.33 -0.89
N LEU A 341 -8.13 -10.99 0.40
CA LEU A 341 -9.29 -10.61 1.22
C LEU A 341 -9.11 -9.20 1.78
N THR A 342 -9.86 -8.25 1.23
CA THR A 342 -9.92 -6.87 1.72
C THR A 342 -10.63 -6.81 3.07
N SER A 343 -10.06 -6.08 4.03
CA SER A 343 -10.56 -6.02 5.42
C SER A 343 -11.64 -4.96 5.63
N ALA A 344 -11.52 -3.82 4.97
CA ALA A 344 -12.48 -2.73 4.99
C ALA A 344 -12.30 -1.85 3.73
N GLU A 345 -13.23 -0.95 3.46
CA GLU A 345 -13.13 -0.01 2.34
C GLU A 345 -13.11 1.43 2.83
N LEU A 346 -12.18 2.21 2.28
CA LEU A 346 -12.15 3.65 2.41
C LEU A 346 -13.30 4.30 1.63
N GLN A 347 -13.58 5.55 1.97
CA GLN A 347 -14.48 6.46 1.27
C GLN A 347 -13.66 7.72 0.92
N PRO A 348 -12.86 7.69 -0.18
CA PRO A 348 -11.99 8.80 -0.57
C PRO A 348 -12.73 10.15 -0.71
N GLU A 349 -14.01 10.13 -1.06
CA GLU A 349 -14.89 11.30 -1.16
C GLU A 349 -15.08 12.06 0.15
N LEU A 350 -14.81 11.43 1.31
CA LEU A 350 -14.85 12.09 2.62
C LEU A 350 -13.56 12.85 2.94
N LEU A 351 -12.49 12.64 2.18
CA LEU A 351 -11.21 13.29 2.37
C LEU A 351 -11.20 14.68 1.67
N PRO A 352 -10.56 15.71 2.24
CA PRO A 352 -9.77 15.71 3.48
C PRO A 352 -10.57 16.01 4.76
N ALA A 353 -11.89 16.21 4.67
CA ALA A 353 -12.71 16.57 5.84
C ALA A 353 -12.71 15.48 6.92
N ALA A 354 -12.60 14.22 6.51
CA ALA A 354 -12.32 13.07 7.35
C ALA A 354 -10.81 12.73 7.39
N GLU A 355 -10.46 11.72 8.17
CA GLU A 355 -9.13 11.11 8.17
C GLU A 355 -9.20 9.61 8.35
N TYR A 356 -8.16 8.93 7.87
CA TYR A 356 -7.88 7.55 8.25
C TYR A 356 -6.57 7.50 9.02
N ARG A 357 -6.53 6.82 10.15
CA ARG A 357 -5.31 6.53 10.89
C ARG A 357 -5.00 5.05 10.81
N PHE A 358 -3.75 4.76 10.55
CA PHE A 358 -3.24 3.42 10.35
C PHE A 358 -2.06 3.20 11.29
N ALA A 359 -1.98 2.03 11.90
CA ALA A 359 -0.95 1.73 12.86
C ALA A 359 -0.54 0.27 12.89
N VAL A 360 0.74 0.07 13.20
CA VAL A 360 1.31 -1.24 13.51
C VAL A 360 2.02 -1.16 14.85
N GLU A 361 1.71 -2.12 15.70
CA GLU A 361 2.32 -2.31 17.01
C GLU A 361 3.04 -3.65 17.05
N ARG A 362 4.28 -3.65 17.56
CA ARG A 362 5.06 -4.85 17.87
C ARG A 362 5.35 -4.85 19.36
N ASP A 363 4.97 -5.93 20.03
CA ASP A 363 5.30 -6.15 21.43
C ASP A 363 6.31 -7.31 21.60
N GLY A 364 6.28 -7.97 22.76
CA GLY A 364 7.17 -9.09 23.05
C GLY A 364 6.76 -10.42 22.40
N SER A 365 5.56 -10.54 21.84
CA SER A 365 5.04 -11.82 21.35
C SER A 365 4.36 -11.75 19.99
N GLY A 366 4.03 -10.57 19.45
CA GLY A 366 3.38 -10.49 18.15
C GLY A 366 3.28 -9.09 17.55
N TYR A 367 2.51 -9.03 16.46
CA TYR A 367 2.15 -7.80 15.78
C TYR A 367 0.65 -7.54 15.92
N THR A 368 0.28 -6.26 16.03
CA THR A 368 -1.10 -5.80 15.98
C THR A 368 -1.24 -4.71 14.92
N ILE A 369 -2.11 -4.97 13.95
CA ILE A 369 -2.57 -4.01 12.95
C ILE A 369 -3.78 -3.26 13.52
N GLU A 370 -3.83 -1.95 13.36
CA GLU A 370 -4.99 -1.12 13.72
C GLU A 370 -5.27 -0.09 12.61
N MET A 371 -6.53 0.04 12.21
CA MET A 371 -6.99 1.04 11.24
C MET A 371 -8.25 1.73 11.75
N SER A 372 -8.31 3.06 11.66
CA SER A 372 -9.39 3.89 12.18
C SER A 372 -9.84 4.89 11.13
N GLY A 373 -11.14 5.13 11.02
CA GLY A 373 -11.70 6.11 10.09
C GLY A 373 -13.14 5.78 9.70
N PRO A 374 -13.76 6.58 8.81
CA PRO A 374 -15.12 6.33 8.34
C PRO A 374 -15.12 5.28 7.22
N PHE A 375 -15.05 4.00 7.60
CA PHE A 375 -15.07 2.91 6.61
C PHE A 375 -16.48 2.69 6.06
N ARG A 376 -16.57 2.23 4.80
CA ARG A 376 -17.85 1.84 4.20
C ARG A 376 -18.56 0.79 5.07
N PHE A 377 -19.88 0.87 5.14
CA PHE A 377 -20.79 0.04 5.95
C PHE A 377 -20.78 0.25 7.46
N VAL A 378 -19.68 0.67 8.08
CA VAL A 378 -19.57 0.80 9.55
C VAL A 378 -19.32 2.23 10.05
N GLY A 379 -19.11 3.19 9.16
CA GLY A 379 -18.86 4.57 9.54
C GLY A 379 -17.57 4.70 10.35
N GLN A 380 -17.53 5.69 11.25
CA GLN A 380 -16.35 5.93 12.08
C GLN A 380 -16.12 4.77 13.05
N THR A 381 -15.08 3.98 12.81
CA THR A 381 -14.73 2.84 13.68
C THR A 381 -13.22 2.66 13.78
N THR A 382 -12.80 1.74 14.64
CA THR A 382 -11.42 1.24 14.73
C THR A 382 -11.45 -0.27 14.62
N LEU A 383 -10.78 -0.81 13.60
CA LEU A 383 -10.58 -2.24 13.40
C LEU A 383 -9.17 -2.59 13.85
N ARG A 384 -9.04 -3.64 14.68
CA ARG A 384 -7.76 -4.05 15.28
C ARG A 384 -7.61 -5.57 15.18
N PHE A 385 -6.49 -6.02 14.64
CA PHE A 385 -6.21 -7.43 14.38
C PHE A 385 -4.82 -7.79 14.89
N ARG A 386 -4.70 -8.91 15.60
CA ARG A 386 -3.46 -9.38 16.19
C ARG A 386 -3.09 -10.76 15.68
N HIS A 387 -1.79 -10.97 15.48
CA HIS A 387 -1.21 -12.28 15.19
C HIS A 387 0.07 -12.41 16.02
N GLU A 388 0.17 -13.47 16.82
CA GLU A 388 1.42 -13.78 17.55
C GLU A 388 2.54 -14.09 16.56
N PHE A 389 3.81 -14.00 16.94
CA PHE A 389 4.93 -14.30 16.04
C PHE A 389 4.82 -15.70 15.41
N VAL A 390 4.32 -16.66 16.20
CA VAL A 390 3.88 -17.97 15.74
C VAL A 390 2.52 -18.27 16.39
N GLU A 391 1.49 -18.49 15.58
CA GLU A 391 0.12 -18.75 16.03
C GLU A 391 -0.31 -20.13 15.49
N ASP A 392 -0.69 -21.08 16.32
CA ASP A 392 -1.02 -22.46 15.89
C ASP A 392 0.07 -23.13 15.01
N GLY A 393 1.34 -22.94 15.36
CA GLY A 393 2.47 -23.49 14.61
C GLY A 393 2.77 -22.77 13.28
N ARG A 394 2.13 -21.62 13.04
CA ARG A 394 2.24 -20.85 11.81
C ARG A 394 2.95 -19.52 12.05
N PRO A 395 4.12 -19.28 11.45
CA PRO A 395 4.91 -18.09 11.72
C PRO A 395 4.51 -16.89 10.85
N ILE A 396 4.66 -15.69 11.40
CA ILE A 396 4.87 -14.48 10.59
C ILE A 396 6.29 -14.52 10.05
N TRP A 397 6.43 -14.25 8.75
CA TRP A 397 7.72 -14.23 8.06
C TRP A 397 8.74 -13.33 8.77
N HIS A 398 9.93 -13.87 9.02
CA HIS A 398 11.07 -13.13 9.58
C HIS A 398 10.74 -12.31 10.84
N HIS A 399 9.85 -12.79 11.71
CA HIS A 399 9.43 -12.01 12.88
C HIS A 399 10.56 -11.72 13.89
N ASN A 400 11.65 -12.49 13.86
CA ASN A 400 12.81 -12.35 14.74
C ASN A 400 13.65 -11.12 14.35
N ASN A 401 13.80 -10.20 15.32
CA ASN A 401 14.65 -9.02 15.18
C ASN A 401 16.02 -9.17 15.84
N THR A 402 16.27 -10.30 16.53
CA THR A 402 17.54 -10.66 17.15
C THR A 402 17.88 -12.11 16.84
N PRO A 403 19.17 -12.48 16.78
CA PRO A 403 19.62 -13.85 16.52
C PRO A 403 18.97 -14.90 17.43
N ASP A 404 18.81 -14.58 18.71
CA ASP A 404 18.35 -15.53 19.73
C ASP A 404 16.81 -15.67 19.79
N ALA A 405 16.06 -14.89 19.01
CA ALA A 405 14.60 -14.89 19.06
C ALA A 405 13.95 -16.02 18.25
N TYR A 406 14.74 -16.80 17.50
CA TYR A 406 14.25 -17.83 16.60
C TYR A 406 15.29 -18.95 16.41
N GLY A 407 14.82 -20.19 16.45
CA GLY A 407 15.66 -21.40 16.50
C GLY A 407 15.90 -22.09 15.15
N GLY A 408 15.37 -21.55 14.04
CA GLY A 408 15.52 -22.17 12.71
C GLY A 408 14.40 -23.15 12.33
N GLU A 409 13.30 -23.19 13.07
CA GLU A 409 12.22 -24.18 12.90
C GLU A 409 11.49 -24.10 11.55
N PHE A 410 11.58 -22.96 10.87
CA PHE A 410 10.97 -22.68 9.57
C PHE A 410 12.02 -22.45 8.47
N ASP A 411 13.29 -22.81 8.73
CA ASP A 411 14.32 -22.71 7.70
C ASP A 411 14.03 -23.67 6.56
N THR A 412 14.20 -23.20 5.33
CA THR A 412 13.93 -23.97 4.13
C THR A 412 14.80 -23.50 2.98
N SER A 413 14.76 -24.23 1.88
CA SER A 413 15.29 -23.79 0.59
C SER A 413 14.12 -23.52 -0.35
N LEU A 414 14.20 -22.42 -1.09
CA LEU A 414 13.21 -22.06 -2.10
C LEU A 414 13.86 -22.02 -3.48
N THR A 415 13.22 -22.67 -4.44
CA THR A 415 13.59 -22.56 -5.86
C THR A 415 12.60 -21.66 -6.57
N SER A 416 13.12 -20.67 -7.29
CA SER A 416 12.38 -19.82 -8.21
C SER A 416 12.80 -20.17 -9.63
N THR A 417 11.84 -20.51 -10.48
CA THR A 417 12.08 -20.91 -11.86
C THR A 417 11.64 -19.80 -12.81
N GLY A 418 12.53 -19.41 -13.71
CA GLY A 418 12.22 -18.47 -14.78
C GLY A 418 12.31 -19.09 -16.16
N PRO A 419 12.14 -18.29 -17.22
CA PRO A 419 12.14 -18.75 -18.60
C PRO A 419 13.44 -19.42 -19.07
N SER A 420 14.58 -19.12 -18.45
CA SER A 420 15.90 -19.56 -18.92
C SER A 420 16.75 -20.25 -17.85
N GLY A 421 16.28 -20.28 -16.60
CA GLY A 421 17.01 -20.92 -15.51
C GLY A 421 16.27 -20.91 -14.18
N GLU A 422 16.99 -21.28 -13.13
CA GLU A 422 16.47 -21.37 -11.77
C GLU A 422 17.41 -20.65 -10.80
N TYR A 423 16.82 -20.04 -9.78
CA TYR A 423 17.54 -19.50 -8.64
C TYR A 423 17.12 -20.24 -7.38
N ARG A 424 18.09 -20.69 -6.59
CA ARG A 424 17.84 -21.34 -5.31
C ARG A 424 18.32 -20.45 -4.17
N THR A 425 17.40 -20.05 -3.30
CA THR A 425 17.74 -19.45 -2.01
C THR A 425 17.89 -20.57 -1.01
N GLU A 426 19.13 -20.89 -0.65
CA GLU A 426 19.42 -21.79 0.46
C GLU A 426 19.23 -21.05 1.79
N HIS A 427 18.75 -21.76 2.80
CA HIS A 427 18.61 -21.22 4.15
C HIS A 427 17.86 -19.88 4.15
N THR A 428 16.59 -19.90 3.75
CA THR A 428 15.80 -18.68 3.65
C THR A 428 15.59 -18.04 5.01
N TRP A 429 15.57 -18.83 6.08
CA TRP A 429 15.36 -18.35 7.44
C TRP A 429 16.13 -19.22 8.46
N PRO A 430 17.47 -19.11 8.51
CA PRO A 430 18.30 -19.99 9.32
C PRO A 430 18.26 -19.59 10.81
N ALA A 431 18.62 -20.53 11.68
CA ALA A 431 18.87 -20.26 13.09
C ALA A 431 19.97 -19.19 13.25
N GLY A 432 19.85 -18.32 14.26
CA GLY A 432 20.82 -17.24 14.51
C GLY A 432 20.73 -16.06 13.52
N SER A 433 19.74 -16.04 12.64
CA SER A 433 19.43 -14.90 11.79
C SER A 433 18.72 -13.78 12.55
N ALA A 434 18.73 -12.56 12.01
CA ALA A 434 17.97 -11.44 12.55
C ALA A 434 17.53 -10.50 11.44
N TYR A 435 16.26 -10.08 11.51
CA TYR A 435 15.63 -9.27 10.48
C TYR A 435 15.04 -8.00 11.12
N PRO A 436 15.71 -6.85 11.00
CA PRO A 436 15.22 -5.60 11.60
C PRO A 436 13.87 -5.18 11.00
N ASP A 437 13.03 -4.55 11.82
CA ASP A 437 11.77 -3.99 11.35
C ASP A 437 11.97 -2.57 10.83
N THR A 438 11.47 -2.33 9.63
CA THR A 438 11.39 -0.99 9.03
C THR A 438 10.01 -0.80 8.45
N PHE A 439 9.36 0.34 8.68
CA PHE A 439 8.09 0.63 8.01
C PHE A 439 8.31 1.32 6.66
N ILE A 440 7.33 1.16 5.77
CA ILE A 440 7.16 1.99 4.57
C ILE A 440 5.75 2.57 4.52
N ILE A 441 5.65 3.78 3.95
CA ILE A 441 4.41 4.51 3.62
C ILE A 441 4.61 5.05 2.20
N GLY A 442 3.80 4.65 1.22
CA GLY A 442 3.97 5.09 -0.17
C GLY A 442 3.81 3.99 -1.22
N ASP A 443 4.45 4.18 -2.37
CA ASP A 443 4.62 3.14 -3.39
C ASP A 443 6.09 2.64 -3.40
N PRO A 444 6.31 1.35 -3.08
CA PRO A 444 7.61 0.72 -3.17
C PRO A 444 7.90 0.10 -4.54
N HIS A 445 7.03 0.22 -5.53
CA HIS A 445 7.19 -0.43 -6.82
C HIS A 445 7.75 0.53 -7.86
N LEU A 446 8.71 0.06 -8.66
CA LEU A 446 9.29 0.79 -9.80
C LEU A 446 8.58 0.52 -11.12
N ASN A 447 7.48 -0.26 -11.11
CA ASN A 447 6.83 -0.73 -12.32
C ASN A 447 5.33 -1.02 -12.13
N PHE A 448 4.64 -0.32 -11.24
CA PHE A 448 3.24 -0.64 -10.95
C PHE A 448 2.34 0.59 -10.75
N TYR A 449 2.47 1.37 -9.66
CA TYR A 449 1.39 2.29 -9.25
C TYR A 449 1.57 3.71 -9.79
N GLU A 450 0.46 4.45 -9.91
CA GLU A 450 0.49 5.86 -10.29
C GLU A 450 -0.55 6.60 -9.48
N GLY A 451 -0.19 7.76 -8.94
CA GLY A 451 -1.13 8.50 -8.12
C GLY A 451 -0.53 9.53 -7.19
N SER A 452 -1.34 9.94 -6.23
CA SER A 452 -0.91 10.82 -5.15
C SER A 452 -1.61 10.50 -3.84
N ALA A 453 -0.98 10.84 -2.73
CA ALA A 453 -1.57 10.74 -1.40
C ALA A 453 -1.10 11.91 -0.53
N VAL A 454 -1.89 12.24 0.49
CA VAL A 454 -1.52 13.25 1.49
C VAL A 454 -1.45 12.62 2.87
N VAL A 455 -0.28 12.69 3.48
CA VAL A 455 0.03 12.19 4.83
C VAL A 455 0.13 13.37 5.79
N ASP A 456 -0.71 13.36 6.82
CA ASP A 456 -0.83 14.44 7.80
C ASP A 456 0.27 14.39 8.85
N ASP A 457 0.49 13.19 9.41
CA ASP A 457 1.51 12.97 10.41
C ASP A 457 1.98 11.52 10.45
N ILE A 458 3.18 11.33 11.01
CA ILE A 458 3.77 10.02 11.33
C ILE A 458 4.30 10.08 12.76
N ARG A 459 3.98 9.09 13.59
CA ARG A 459 4.35 9.05 15.02
C ARG A 459 4.97 7.71 15.37
N LEU A 460 6.03 7.74 16.17
CA LEU A 460 6.68 6.57 16.73
C LEU A 460 6.60 6.59 18.25
N TYR A 461 6.14 5.49 18.82
CA TYR A 461 6.04 5.25 20.25
C TYR A 461 6.83 4.01 20.66
N VAL A 462 7.27 4.00 21.91
CA VAL A 462 7.87 2.84 22.59
C VAL A 462 7.15 2.59 23.93
N PRO A 463 7.24 1.41 24.53
CA PRO A 463 6.63 1.16 25.83
C PRO A 463 7.09 2.18 26.90
N ARG A 464 6.18 2.60 27.78
CA ARG A 464 6.52 3.32 29.01
C ARG A 464 7.26 2.35 29.93
N ARG A 465 8.32 2.85 30.55
CA ARG A 465 9.03 2.13 31.61
C ARG A 465 8.20 2.12 32.87
#